data_AF-A0A6I5RJ74-F1
#
_entry.id   AF-A0A6I5RJ74-F1
#
_cell.length_a   1.000
_cell.length_b   1.000
_cell.length_c   1.000
_cell.angle_alpha   90.00
_cell.angle_beta   90.00
_cell.angle_gamma   90.00
#
_symmetry.space_group_name_H-M   'P 1'
#
loop_
_entity.id
_entity.type
_entity.pdbx_description
1 polymer ?
#
loop_
_entity_poly.entity_id
_entity_poly.type
_entity_poly.pdbx_seq_one_letter_code
_entity_poly.pdbx_strand_id
1 'polypeptide(L)'
;ALDFMNRVDAAGVFHNCSTRFADGFRYGFGAEVGISTQKMPPRGPVGLEGLVTYKYWVAGDGAISATYTGPNARPFTHRDLK
;
A
#
# COMPACT_ATOMS: atom_id res chain seq x y z
N ALA A 1 -10.71 -19.00 -16.71
CA ALA A 1 -10.99 -17.97 -15.68
C ALA A 1 -9.71 -17.32 -15.17
N LEU A 2 -8.80 -18.06 -14.51
CA LEU A 2 -7.55 -17.49 -13.96
C LEU A 2 -6.69 -16.77 -15.01
N ASP A 3 -6.59 -17.31 -16.22
CA ASP A 3 -5.86 -16.65 -17.32
C ASP A 3 -6.42 -15.25 -17.65
N PHE A 4 -7.75 -15.09 -17.67
CA PHE A 4 -8.39 -13.78 -17.84
C PHE A 4 -8.13 -12.85 -16.66
N MET A 5 -8.29 -13.35 -15.42
CA MET A 5 -8.08 -12.56 -14.19
C MET A 5 -6.66 -12.01 -14.08
N ASN A 6 -5.67 -12.76 -14.55
CA ASN A 6 -4.25 -12.36 -14.48
C ASN A 6 -3.82 -11.41 -15.62
N ARG A 7 -4.50 -11.44 -16.77
CA ARG A 7 -4.09 -10.69 -17.96
C ARG A 7 -4.76 -9.31 -18.08
N VAL A 8 -5.92 -9.11 -17.45
CA VAL A 8 -6.68 -7.86 -17.57
C VAL A 8 -6.15 -6.83 -16.55
N ASP A 9 -5.55 -5.75 -17.06
CA ASP A 9 -5.10 -4.62 -16.23
C ASP A 9 -6.24 -3.64 -15.94
N ALA A 10 -7.04 -3.92 -14.91
CA ALA A 10 -8.12 -3.07 -14.45
C ALA A 10 -8.10 -2.92 -12.91
N ALA A 11 -8.83 -1.93 -12.39
CA ALA A 11 -8.96 -1.73 -10.94
C ALA A 11 -9.79 -2.84 -10.25
N GLY A 12 -10.66 -3.53 -11.01
CA GLY A 12 -11.37 -4.72 -10.57
C GLY A 12 -11.59 -5.65 -11.76
N VAL A 13 -11.31 -6.94 -11.57
CA VAL A 13 -11.58 -7.99 -12.55
C VAL A 13 -12.54 -8.99 -11.92
N PHE A 14 -13.54 -9.43 -12.68
CA PHE A 14 -14.68 -10.18 -12.17
C PHE A 14 -14.87 -11.47 -12.98
N HIS A 15 -15.31 -12.55 -12.32
CA HIS A 15 -15.65 -13.80 -12.96
C HIS A 15 -17.00 -14.30 -12.42
N ASN A 16 -17.96 -14.52 -13.32
CA ASN A 16 -19.32 -14.96 -13.00
C ASN A 16 -20.05 -14.09 -11.96
N CYS A 17 -19.75 -12.80 -11.94
CA CYS A 17 -20.46 -11.82 -11.13
C CYS A 17 -20.62 -10.50 -11.89
N SER A 18 -21.62 -9.71 -11.49
CA SER A 18 -21.93 -8.43 -12.13
C SER A 18 -20.81 -7.41 -11.92
N THR A 19 -20.57 -6.56 -12.91
CA THR A 19 -19.65 -5.41 -12.78
C THR A 19 -20.13 -4.38 -11.74
N ARG A 20 -21.41 -4.40 -11.35
CA ARG A 20 -21.97 -3.57 -10.28
C ARG A 20 -21.42 -3.89 -8.89
N PHE A 21 -20.65 -4.97 -8.73
CA PHE A 21 -19.93 -5.27 -7.49
C PHE A 21 -18.76 -4.32 -7.22
N ALA A 22 -18.26 -3.57 -8.21
CA ALA A 22 -17.19 -2.59 -8.04
C ALA A 22 -17.67 -1.36 -7.24
N ASP A 23 -17.74 -1.49 -5.91
CA ASP A 23 -18.31 -0.52 -4.99
C ASP A 23 -17.81 -0.79 -3.56
N GLY A 24 -17.35 0.25 -2.86
CA GLY A 24 -16.73 0.13 -1.54
C GLY A 24 -17.65 -0.43 -0.45
N PHE A 25 -18.95 -0.14 -0.48
CA PHE A 25 -19.89 -0.74 0.47
C PHE A 25 -20.02 -2.25 0.22
N ARG A 26 -20.12 -2.67 -1.06
CA ARG A 26 -20.16 -4.09 -1.44
C ARG A 26 -18.87 -4.84 -1.09
N TYR A 27 -17.72 -4.15 -1.04
CA TYR A 27 -16.43 -4.72 -0.64
C TYR A 27 -16.19 -4.72 0.88
N GLY A 28 -17.10 -4.15 1.67
CA GLY A 28 -16.99 -4.13 3.13
C GLY A 28 -16.18 -2.95 3.68
N PHE A 29 -15.94 -1.90 2.90
CA PHE A 29 -15.26 -0.67 3.36
C PHE A 29 -16.21 0.29 4.10
N GLY A 30 -17.51 -0.02 4.13
CA GLY A 30 -18.55 0.79 4.76
C GLY A 30 -18.96 2.02 3.94
N ALA A 31 -18.01 2.72 3.33
CA ALA A 31 -18.27 3.78 2.35
C ALA A 31 -17.08 3.89 1.39
N GLU A 32 -17.26 4.63 0.30
CA GLU A 32 -16.17 5.04 -0.58
C GLU A 32 -16.20 6.54 -0.81
N VAL A 33 -15.03 7.13 -1.02
CA VAL A 33 -14.92 8.48 -1.60
C VAL A 33 -15.17 8.43 -3.12
N GLY A 34 -14.78 7.33 -3.75
CA GLY A 34 -14.97 7.05 -5.17
C GLY A 34 -14.12 5.88 -5.63
N ILE A 35 -14.04 5.68 -6.94
CA ILE A 35 -13.27 4.59 -7.56
C ILE A 35 -12.06 5.18 -8.29
N SER A 36 -10.86 4.80 -7.89
CA SER A 36 -9.62 5.18 -8.59
C SER A 36 -9.25 4.17 -9.67
N THR A 37 -9.00 4.66 -10.89
CA THR A 37 -8.50 3.88 -12.03
C THR A 37 -7.00 4.06 -12.27
N GLN A 38 -6.31 4.83 -11.41
CA GLN A 38 -4.87 5.06 -11.51
C GLN A 38 -4.10 3.76 -11.25
N LYS A 39 -2.86 3.69 -11.76
CA LYS A 39 -1.96 2.55 -11.49
C LYS A 39 -1.26 2.66 -10.13
N MET A 40 -0.97 3.89 -9.71
CA MET A 40 -0.43 4.17 -8.37
C MET A 40 -1.55 4.13 -7.32
N PRO A 41 -1.24 3.77 -6.06
CA PRO A 41 -2.24 3.77 -4.99
C PRO A 41 -2.84 5.16 -4.73
N PRO A 42 -4.09 5.21 -4.23
CA PRO A 42 -5.04 4.10 -4.10
C PRO A 42 -5.67 3.69 -5.46
N ARG A 43 -6.02 2.40 -5.64
CA ARG A 43 -6.62 1.83 -6.87
C ARG A 43 -7.84 0.96 -6.54
N GLY A 44 -8.93 1.10 -7.29
CA GLY A 44 -10.24 0.49 -6.98
C GLY A 44 -11.10 1.40 -6.09
N PRO A 45 -12.15 0.85 -5.45
CA PRO A 45 -12.92 1.57 -4.43
C PRO A 45 -12.02 2.13 -3.33
N VAL A 46 -12.11 3.43 -3.05
CA VAL A 46 -11.23 4.12 -2.11
C VAL A 46 -11.93 4.34 -0.78
N GLY A 47 -11.56 3.54 0.22
CA GLY A 47 -11.94 3.69 1.63
C GLY A 47 -10.99 4.60 2.41
N LEU A 48 -11.05 4.54 3.74
CA LEU A 48 -10.25 5.36 4.65
C LEU A 48 -8.74 5.18 4.44
N GLU A 49 -8.30 3.95 4.19
CA GLU A 49 -6.90 3.58 3.99
C GLU A 49 -6.29 4.27 2.77
N GLY A 50 -7.10 4.60 1.76
CA GLY A 50 -6.63 5.34 0.58
C GLY A 50 -6.45 6.84 0.82
N LEU A 51 -6.91 7.37 1.96
CA LEU A 51 -6.81 8.78 2.34
C LEU A 51 -5.69 9.05 3.36
N VAL A 52 -5.01 8.01 3.82
CA VAL A 52 -3.90 8.13 4.75
C VAL A 52 -2.57 7.98 4.02
N THR A 53 -1.52 8.55 4.61
CA THR A 53 -0.15 8.38 4.18
C THR A 53 0.72 8.07 5.39
N TYR A 54 1.97 7.67 5.17
CA TYR A 54 2.90 7.35 6.24
C TYR A 54 3.90 8.48 6.48
N LYS A 55 4.43 8.51 7.69
CA LYS A 55 5.56 9.36 8.09
C LYS A 55 6.59 8.48 8.76
N TYR A 56 7.86 8.65 8.38
CA TYR A 56 8.97 8.04 9.12
C TYR A 56 9.25 8.83 10.38
N TRP A 57 9.39 8.12 11.49
CA TRP A 57 9.83 8.67 12.75
C TRP A 57 11.11 7.96 13.16
N VAL A 58 12.16 8.75 13.41
CA VAL A 58 13.47 8.27 13.83
C VAL A 58 13.83 9.00 15.11
N ALA A 59 14.05 8.25 16.18
CA ALA A 59 14.53 8.77 17.45
C ALA A 59 15.95 8.26 17.69
N GLY A 60 16.85 9.16 18.08
CA GLY A 60 18.24 8.84 18.38
C GLY A 60 18.85 9.85 19.33
N ASP A 61 20.03 9.52 19.85
CA ASP A 61 20.77 10.32 20.82
C ASP A 61 22.05 10.87 20.17
N GLY A 62 21.90 11.88 19.30
CA GLY A 62 23.03 12.49 18.58
C GLY A 62 23.66 11.63 17.47
N ALA A 63 22.94 10.65 16.93
CA ALA A 63 23.45 9.79 15.87
C ALA A 63 23.69 10.58 14.55
N ILE A 64 24.86 10.37 13.94
CA ILE A 64 25.23 10.93 12.62
C ILE A 64 25.40 9.81 11.58
N SER A 65 25.19 10.14 10.30
CA SER A 65 25.28 9.15 9.21
C SER A 65 26.69 8.57 9.03
N ALA A 66 27.74 9.38 9.25
CA ALA A 66 29.13 9.00 9.06
C ALA A 66 29.56 7.80 9.93
N THR A 67 28.93 7.63 11.10
CA THR A 67 29.28 6.58 12.05
C THR A 67 29.01 5.17 11.51
N TYR A 68 28.24 5.01 10.44
CA TYR A 68 27.84 3.71 9.88
C TYR A 68 28.49 3.39 8.53
N THR A 69 29.53 4.14 8.13
CA THR A 69 30.25 3.95 6.85
C THR A 69 31.76 4.11 7.03
N GLY A 70 32.58 3.40 6.25
CA GLY A 70 34.05 3.50 6.28
C GLY A 70 34.75 2.45 7.15
N PRO A 71 36.08 2.57 7.36
CA PRO A 71 36.90 1.53 8.01
C PRO A 71 36.51 1.20 9.46
N ASN A 72 35.90 2.15 10.16
CA ASN A 72 35.49 2.03 11.57
C ASN A 72 33.98 2.19 11.74
N ALA A 73 33.20 1.72 10.76
CA ALA A 73 31.74 1.82 10.79
C ALA A 73 31.13 1.02 11.96
N ARG A 74 30.14 1.61 12.64
CA ARG A 74 29.24 0.90 13.54
C ARG A 74 28.28 0.04 12.71
N PRO A 75 27.94 -1.18 13.17
CA PRO A 75 26.98 -2.03 12.47
C PRO A 75 25.56 -1.51 12.66
N PHE A 76 24.73 -1.64 11.62
CA PHE A 76 23.29 -1.57 11.76
C PHE A 76 22.76 -2.84 12.42
N THR A 77 21.73 -2.70 13.26
CA THR A 77 21.06 -3.87 13.83
C THR A 77 20.02 -4.46 12.88
N HIS A 78 19.36 -3.61 12.06
CA HIS A 78 18.22 -3.95 11.20
C HIS A 78 17.22 -4.90 11.87
N ARG A 79 17.04 -4.73 13.18
CA ARG A 79 16.20 -5.60 13.98
C ARG A 79 14.79 -5.03 13.99
N ASP A 80 13.83 -5.80 13.49
CA ASP A 80 12.42 -5.45 13.64
C ASP A 80 12.07 -5.32 15.12
N LEU A 81 11.42 -4.21 15.46
CA LEU A 81 10.88 -3.98 16.79
C LEU A 81 9.44 -4.52 16.77
N LYS A 82 9.15 -5.48 17.65
CA LYS A 82 7.80 -6.03 17.83
C LYS A 82 6.88 -5.02 18.50
#